data_AF-A0AAE4VF10-F1
#
_entry.id   AF-A0AAE4VF10-F1
#
_cell.length_a   1.000
_cell.length_b   1.000
_cell.length_c   1.000
_cell.angle_alpha   90.00
_cell.angle_beta   90.00
_cell.angle_gamma   90.00
#
_symmetry.space_group_name_H-M   'P 1'
#
loop_
_entity.id
_entity.type
_entity.pdbx_description
1 polymer ?
#
loop_
_entity_poly.entity_id
_entity_poly.type
_entity_poly.pdbx_seq_one_letter_code
_entity_poly.pdbx_strand_id
1 'polypeptide(L)'
;MTLLPTADKDRSPSNYAAHMASEAWAERKARFYHRHPRRCAACAATRELHLHHKTYARFGAERDSDLVCLCARCHSIVHQYHAAVGGSLAAATDAVLDLLRRAAADERQRRQTHRRGPARRAQRPTVRDQWGRTVDQPSWLVVVTAS
;
A
#
# COMPACT_ATOMS: atom_id res chain seq x y z
N MET A 1 -33.32 -14.39 -31.51
CA MET A 1 -32.82 -14.90 -30.22
C MET A 1 -31.30 -15.01 -30.32
N THR A 2 -30.58 -13.94 -29.96
CA THR A 2 -29.12 -13.95 -30.00
C THR A 2 -28.63 -14.74 -28.80
N LEU A 3 -28.14 -15.96 -29.05
CA LEU A 3 -27.50 -16.79 -28.04
C LEU A 3 -26.25 -16.05 -27.56
N LEU A 4 -26.26 -15.58 -26.32
CA LEU A 4 -25.07 -15.08 -25.66
C LEU A 4 -24.09 -16.26 -25.53
N PRO A 5 -22.84 -16.13 -25.98
CA PRO A 5 -21.85 -17.19 -25.81
C PRO A 5 -21.68 -17.47 -24.33
N THR A 6 -21.76 -18.75 -23.95
CA THR A 6 -21.55 -19.18 -22.58
C THR A 6 -20.08 -18.95 -22.20
N ALA A 7 -19.88 -18.40 -21.00
CA ALA A 7 -18.61 -17.86 -20.50
C ALA A 7 -17.41 -18.85 -20.43
N ASP A 8 -17.62 -20.11 -20.79
CA ASP A 8 -16.63 -21.17 -20.66
C ASP A 8 -15.75 -21.37 -21.91
N LYS A 9 -16.18 -20.96 -23.11
CA LYS A 9 -15.39 -21.15 -24.36
C LYS A 9 -14.28 -20.11 -24.55
N ASP A 10 -14.40 -18.93 -23.94
CA ASP A 10 -13.50 -17.79 -24.20
C ASP A 10 -12.25 -17.74 -23.31
N ARG A 11 -12.09 -18.73 -22.42
CA ARG A 11 -11.05 -18.72 -21.39
C ARG A 11 -9.92 -19.73 -21.62
N SER A 12 -9.79 -20.24 -22.85
CA SER A 12 -8.65 -21.08 -23.21
C SER A 12 -7.35 -20.27 -23.04
N PRO A 13 -6.21 -20.92 -22.68
CA PRO A 13 -4.94 -20.22 -22.51
C PRO A 13 -4.51 -19.40 -23.74
N SER A 14 -4.86 -19.89 -24.94
CA SER A 14 -4.61 -19.20 -26.21
C SER A 14 -5.46 -17.93 -26.37
N ASN A 15 -6.75 -17.99 -26.03
CA ASN A 15 -7.64 -16.81 -26.09
C ASN A 15 -7.25 -15.78 -25.01
N TYR A 16 -6.87 -16.25 -23.80
CA TYR A 16 -6.36 -15.37 -22.77
C TYR A 16 -5.09 -14.62 -23.19
N ALA A 17 -4.11 -15.33 -23.75
CA ALA A 17 -2.87 -14.72 -24.22
C ALA A 17 -3.13 -13.72 -25.36
N ALA A 18 -4.01 -14.07 -26.31
CA ALA A 18 -4.40 -13.18 -27.40
C ALA A 18 -5.09 -11.90 -26.88
N HIS A 19 -6.03 -12.02 -25.95
CA HIS A 19 -6.69 -10.86 -25.33
C HIS A 19 -5.69 -9.98 -24.57
N MET A 20 -4.79 -10.58 -23.78
CA MET A 20 -3.75 -9.83 -23.05
C MET A 20 -2.76 -9.12 -23.98
N ALA A 21 -2.59 -9.59 -25.22
CA ALA A 21 -1.79 -8.96 -26.26
C ALA A 21 -2.58 -7.97 -27.15
N SER A 22 -3.91 -7.89 -26.99
CA SER A 22 -4.78 -7.09 -27.85
C SER A 22 -4.71 -5.59 -27.57
N GLU A 23 -5.06 -4.80 -28.60
CA GLU A 23 -5.27 -3.35 -28.47
C GLU A 23 -6.39 -3.02 -27.50
N ALA A 24 -7.48 -3.81 -27.50
CA ALA A 24 -8.60 -3.65 -26.58
C ALA A 24 -8.15 -3.70 -25.10
N TRP A 25 -7.24 -4.62 -24.75
CA TRP A 25 -6.67 -4.67 -23.41
C TRP A 25 -5.71 -3.50 -23.13
N ALA A 26 -4.94 -3.05 -24.13
CA ALA A 26 -4.09 -1.87 -23.99
C ALA A 26 -4.92 -0.61 -23.68
N GLU A 27 -6.00 -0.38 -24.41
CA GLU A 27 -6.97 0.69 -24.16
C GLU A 27 -7.65 0.54 -22.80
N ARG A 28 -8.05 -0.69 -22.45
CA ARG A 28 -8.65 -0.99 -21.14
C ARG A 28 -7.73 -0.60 -19.99
N LYS A 29 -6.43 -0.91 -20.10
CA LYS A 29 -5.38 -0.52 -19.14
C LYS A 29 -5.22 1.00 -19.09
N ALA A 30 -5.14 1.67 -20.23
CA ALA A 30 -5.03 3.13 -20.29
C ALA A 30 -6.22 3.81 -19.59
N ARG A 31 -7.45 3.37 -19.89
CA ARG A 31 -8.68 3.87 -19.26
C ARG A 31 -8.74 3.60 -17.75
N PHE A 32 -8.16 2.50 -17.28
CA PHE A 32 -8.01 2.25 -15.85
C PHE A 32 -7.07 3.27 -15.21
N TYR A 33 -5.85 3.42 -15.76
CA TYR A 33 -4.85 4.33 -15.19
C TYR A 33 -5.18 5.82 -15.32
N HIS A 34 -6.08 6.20 -16.22
CA HIS A 34 -6.63 7.55 -16.25
C HIS A 34 -7.52 7.87 -15.04
N ARG A 35 -8.21 6.86 -14.50
CA ARG A 35 -9.20 7.03 -13.41
C ARG A 35 -8.68 6.58 -12.05
N HIS A 36 -7.59 5.80 -12.03
CA HIS A 36 -7.04 5.20 -10.81
C HIS A 36 -5.55 5.50 -10.70
N PRO A 37 -5.02 5.63 -9.47
CA PRO A 37 -3.60 5.83 -9.27
C PRO A 37 -2.76 4.71 -9.87
N ARG A 38 -1.68 5.09 -10.59
CA ARG A 38 -0.69 4.15 -11.12
C ARG A 38 0.32 3.71 -10.04
N ARG A 39 -0.19 3.03 -9.01
CA ARG A 39 0.59 2.42 -7.93
C ARG A 39 -0.11 1.16 -7.42
N CYS A 40 0.67 0.25 -6.84
CA CYS A 40 0.17 -0.96 -6.20
C CYS A 40 -0.83 -0.60 -5.09
N ALA A 41 -2.03 -1.17 -5.14
CA ALA A 41 -3.09 -0.93 -4.17
C ALA A 41 -2.77 -1.51 -2.78
N ALA A 42 -1.81 -2.43 -2.66
CA ALA A 42 -1.38 -3.03 -1.40
C ALA A 42 -0.21 -2.28 -0.74
N CYS A 43 0.92 -2.16 -1.45
CA CYS A 43 2.18 -1.66 -0.89
C CYS A 43 2.60 -0.28 -1.42
N ALA A 44 1.80 0.34 -2.29
CA ALA A 44 2.08 1.63 -2.93
C ALA A 44 3.33 1.68 -3.84
N ALA A 45 3.96 0.54 -4.16
CA ALA A 45 5.02 0.48 -5.17
C ALA A 45 4.55 1.03 -6.52
N THR A 46 5.44 1.67 -7.27
CA THR A 46 5.15 2.28 -8.58
C THR A 46 5.81 1.56 -9.76
N ARG A 47 6.52 0.46 -9.48
CA ARG A 47 7.24 -0.35 -10.47
C ARG A 47 6.55 -1.72 -10.64
N GLU A 48 6.75 -2.30 -11.83
CA GLU A 48 6.25 -3.65 -12.20
C GLU A 48 4.75 -3.82 -11.94
N LEU A 49 3.96 -2.84 -12.42
CA LEU A 49 2.53 -2.73 -12.15
C LEU A 49 1.68 -3.51 -13.15
N HIS A 50 0.87 -4.42 -12.64
CA HIS A 50 -0.05 -5.27 -13.39
C HIS A 50 -1.50 -4.97 -12.96
N LEU A 51 -2.46 -5.10 -13.88
CA LEU A 51 -3.88 -5.12 -13.51
C LEU A 51 -4.29 -6.55 -13.19
N HIS A 52 -4.49 -6.82 -11.91
CA HIS A 52 -4.98 -8.08 -11.40
C HIS A 52 -6.49 -8.19 -11.61
N HIS A 53 -6.94 -9.28 -12.22
CA HIS A 53 -8.37 -9.58 -12.33
C HIS A 53 -8.88 -10.21 -11.03
N LYS A 54 -9.78 -9.54 -10.32
CA LYS A 54 -10.55 -10.10 -9.20
C LYS A 54 -11.58 -11.13 -9.67
N THR A 55 -12.08 -10.96 -10.89
CA THR A 55 -13.01 -11.87 -11.54
C THR A 55 -12.83 -11.80 -13.05
N TYR A 56 -13.18 -12.88 -13.73
CA TYR A 56 -13.15 -12.99 -15.18
C TYR A 56 -14.56 -13.10 -15.78
N ALA A 57 -15.61 -12.86 -14.98
CA ALA A 57 -17.00 -13.00 -15.41
C ALA A 57 -17.41 -12.08 -16.59
N ARG A 58 -16.59 -11.07 -16.90
CA ARG A 58 -16.78 -10.12 -18.01
C ARG A 58 -15.49 -9.99 -18.82
N PHE A 59 -14.84 -11.11 -19.11
CA PHE A 59 -13.61 -11.12 -19.90
C PHE A 59 -13.84 -10.43 -21.27
N GLY A 60 -12.97 -9.50 -21.64
CA GLY A 60 -13.15 -8.63 -22.82
C GLY A 60 -14.03 -7.39 -22.60
N ALA A 61 -14.76 -7.32 -21.49
CA ALA A 61 -15.65 -6.21 -21.14
C ALA A 61 -15.51 -5.83 -19.65
N GLU A 62 -14.28 -5.82 -19.13
CA GLU A 62 -14.01 -5.74 -17.70
C GLU A 62 -14.42 -4.39 -17.12
N ARG A 63 -15.13 -4.41 -15.99
CA ARG A 63 -15.41 -3.21 -15.18
C ARG A 63 -14.21 -2.84 -14.33
N ASP A 64 -14.18 -1.63 -13.78
CA ASP A 64 -13.11 -1.26 -12.86
C ASP A 64 -13.12 -2.07 -11.57
N SER A 65 -14.31 -2.43 -11.09
CA SER A 65 -14.47 -3.31 -9.93
C SER A 65 -13.85 -4.70 -10.12
N ASP A 66 -13.58 -5.08 -11.37
CA ASP A 66 -13.04 -6.39 -11.72
C ASP A 66 -11.52 -6.37 -11.68
N LEU A 67 -10.91 -5.19 -11.62
CA LEU A 67 -9.48 -4.98 -11.74
C LEU A 67 -8.92 -4.28 -10.50
N VAL A 68 -7.70 -4.63 -10.14
CA VAL A 68 -6.92 -3.87 -9.16
C VAL A 68 -5.46 -3.78 -9.60
N CYS A 69 -4.85 -2.60 -9.48
CA CYS A 69 -3.44 -2.43 -9.80
C CYS A 69 -2.56 -2.98 -8.68
N LEU A 70 -1.68 -3.94 -9.00
CA LEU A 70 -0.72 -4.53 -8.06
C LEU A 70 0.67 -4.58 -8.67
N CYS A 71 1.70 -4.49 -7.84
CA CYS A 71 3.05 -4.86 -8.30
C CYS A 71 3.16 -6.38 -8.44
N ALA A 72 4.12 -6.84 -9.25
CA ALA A 72 4.39 -8.27 -9.48
C ALA A 72 4.44 -9.10 -8.18
N ARG A 73 5.14 -8.62 -7.14
CA ARG A 73 5.20 -9.29 -5.83
C ARG A 73 3.82 -9.47 -5.19
N CYS A 74 3.04 -8.40 -5.07
CA CYS A 74 1.73 -8.47 -4.42
C CYS A 74 0.73 -9.30 -5.25
N HIS A 75 0.84 -9.21 -6.58
CA HIS A 75 0.07 -10.03 -7.50
C HIS A 75 0.32 -11.53 -7.25
N SER A 76 1.58 -11.95 -7.12
CA SER A 76 1.92 -13.35 -6.82
C SER A 76 1.41 -13.80 -5.46
N ILE A 77 1.49 -12.95 -4.43
CA ILE A 77 0.96 -13.28 -3.09
C ILE A 77 -0.54 -13.54 -3.15
N VAL A 78 -1.31 -12.75 -3.91
CA VAL A 78 -2.75 -12.98 -4.08
C VAL A 78 -3.02 -14.37 -4.67
N HIS A 79 -2.33 -14.74 -5.75
CA HIS A 79 -2.51 -16.06 -6.38
C HIS A 79 -2.06 -17.21 -5.49
N GLN A 80 -0.95 -17.05 -4.75
CA GLN A 80 -0.48 -18.04 -3.78
C GLN A 80 -1.50 -18.23 -2.64
N TYR A 81 -2.03 -17.14 -2.10
CA TYR A 81 -3.04 -17.18 -1.05
C TYR A 81 -4.34 -17.82 -1.57
N HIS A 82 -4.80 -17.44 -2.77
CA HIS A 82 -5.98 -18.04 -3.40
C HIS A 82 -5.81 -19.54 -3.65
N ALA A 83 -4.63 -19.98 -4.11
CA ALA A 83 -4.33 -21.39 -4.29
C ALA A 83 -4.32 -22.17 -2.95
N ALA A 84 -3.87 -21.54 -1.87
CA ALA A 84 -3.79 -22.18 -0.55
C ALA A 84 -5.14 -22.25 0.19
N VAL A 85 -5.96 -21.20 0.09
CA VAL A 85 -7.20 -21.04 0.87
C VAL A 85 -8.45 -21.38 0.04
N GLY A 86 -8.37 -21.27 -1.29
CA GLY A 86 -9.51 -21.44 -2.18
C GLY A 86 -10.48 -20.26 -2.16
N GLY A 87 -11.74 -20.53 -2.51
CA GLY A 87 -12.79 -19.51 -2.60
C GLY A 87 -12.73 -18.68 -3.88
N SER A 88 -13.35 -17.50 -3.86
CA SER A 88 -13.32 -16.59 -5.02
C SER A 88 -12.02 -15.78 -5.06
N LEU A 89 -11.50 -15.54 -6.27
CA LEU A 89 -10.30 -14.72 -6.43
C LEU A 89 -10.51 -13.33 -5.87
N ALA A 90 -11.70 -12.73 -6.04
CA ALA A 90 -12.05 -11.44 -5.46
C ALA A 90 -11.90 -11.41 -3.93
N ALA A 91 -12.42 -12.42 -3.22
CA ALA A 91 -12.31 -12.50 -1.76
C ALA A 91 -10.85 -12.69 -1.32
N ALA A 92 -10.10 -13.54 -2.01
CA ALA A 92 -8.67 -13.74 -1.77
C ALA A 92 -7.86 -12.45 -2.00
N THR A 93 -8.16 -11.71 -3.08
CA THR A 93 -7.56 -10.41 -3.36
C THR A 93 -7.82 -9.47 -2.19
N ASP A 94 -9.08 -9.29 -1.78
CA ASP A 94 -9.46 -8.32 -0.76
C ASP A 94 -8.80 -8.65 0.60
N ALA A 95 -8.78 -9.93 1.00
CA ALA A 95 -8.09 -10.37 2.21
C ALA A 95 -6.58 -10.07 2.19
N VAL A 96 -5.90 -10.36 1.08
CA VAL A 96 -4.46 -10.08 0.93
C VAL A 96 -4.17 -8.59 0.90
N LEU A 97 -5.01 -7.79 0.23
CA LEU A 97 -4.86 -6.33 0.23
C LEU A 97 -4.92 -5.77 1.64
N ASP A 98 -5.90 -6.20 2.43
CA ASP A 98 -6.07 -5.74 3.81
C ASP A 98 -4.87 -6.13 4.68
N LEU A 99 -4.40 -7.37 4.58
CA LEU A 99 -3.22 -7.84 5.31
C LEU A 99 -1.98 -7.01 4.95
N LEU A 100 -1.70 -6.84 3.66
CA LEU A 100 -0.49 -6.14 3.21
C LEU A 100 -0.54 -4.64 3.48
N ARG A 101 -1.72 -4.02 3.42
CA ARG A 101 -1.90 -2.60 3.78
C ARG A 101 -1.63 -2.36 5.26
N ARG A 102 -2.12 -3.24 6.14
CA ARG A 102 -1.85 -3.19 7.58
C ARG A 102 -0.34 -3.32 7.85
N ALA A 103 0.29 -4.34 7.29
CA ALA A 103 1.74 -4.54 7.44
C ALA A 103 2.55 -3.32 6.93
N ALA A 104 2.16 -2.73 5.79
CA ALA A 104 2.82 -1.54 5.26
C ALA A 104 2.60 -0.29 6.13
N ALA A 105 1.44 -0.16 6.79
CA ALA A 105 1.16 0.94 7.73
C ALA A 105 2.01 0.81 9.00
N ASP A 106 2.08 -0.39 9.58
CA ASP A 106 2.87 -0.69 10.77
C ASP A 106 4.36 -0.39 10.53
N GLU A 107 4.90 -0.80 9.38
CA GLU A 107 6.28 -0.52 8.99
C GLU A 107 6.56 0.98 8.87
N ARG A 108 5.63 1.75 8.29
CA ARG A 108 5.75 3.22 8.20
C ARG A 108 5.76 3.85 9.59
N GLN A 109 4.89 3.40 10.49
CA GLN A 109 4.83 3.90 11.86
C GLN A 109 6.13 3.62 12.62
N ARG A 110 6.66 2.40 12.53
CA ARG A 110 7.96 2.02 13.14
C ARG A 110 9.11 2.91 12.65
N ARG A 111 9.17 3.22 11.35
CA ARG A 111 10.18 4.12 10.79
C ARG A 111 10.04 5.55 11.31
N GLN A 112 8.82 6.04 11.48
CA GLN A 112 8.57 7.39 11.98
C GLN A 112 8.95 7.54 13.46
N THR A 113 8.61 6.55 14.30
CA THR A 113 8.99 6.57 15.72
C THR A 113 10.49 6.48 15.91
N HIS A 114 11.19 5.64 15.12
CA HIS A 114 12.65 5.56 15.17
C HIS A 114 13.33 6.86 14.68
N ARG A 115 12.80 7.50 13.62
CA ARG A 115 13.35 8.79 13.12
C ARG A 115 13.16 9.94 14.10
N ARG A 116 12.09 9.95 14.89
CA ARG A 116 11.82 11.04 15.85
C ARG A 116 12.74 11.01 17.07
N GLY A 117 13.48 9.93 17.30
CA GLY A 117 14.35 9.76 18.47
C GLY A 117 13.59 9.92 19.79
N PRO A 118 14.19 9.61 20.95
CA PRO A 118 13.67 10.20 22.18
C PRO A 118 13.80 11.72 22.02
N ALA A 119 12.70 12.46 22.17
CA ALA A 119 12.80 13.90 22.39
C ALA A 119 13.83 14.08 23.51
N ARG A 120 14.98 14.71 23.23
CA ARG A 120 15.93 15.05 24.29
C ARG A 120 15.11 15.83 25.30
N ARG A 121 14.88 15.25 26.49
CA ARG A 121 14.30 15.98 27.61
C ARG A 121 15.23 17.17 27.80
N ALA A 122 14.76 18.38 27.48
CA ALA A 122 15.54 19.58 27.73
C ALA A 122 15.84 19.58 29.24
N GLN A 123 17.10 19.33 29.60
CA GLN A 123 17.52 19.47 30.99
C GLN A 123 17.39 20.95 31.31
N ARG A 124 16.54 21.30 32.28
CA ARG A 124 16.47 22.67 32.79
C ARG A 124 17.86 23.03 33.32
N PRO A 125 18.40 24.23 33.02
CA PRO A 125 19.67 24.64 33.59
C PRO A 125 19.55 24.65 35.13
N THR A 126 20.54 24.07 35.81
CA THR A 126 20.63 24.03 37.27
C THR A 126 21.76 24.95 37.75
N VAL A 127 21.64 25.47 38.97
CA VAL A 127 22.69 26.24 39.66
C VAL A 127 23.06 25.56 40.97
N ARG A 128 24.28 25.81 41.46
CA ARG A 128 24.64 25.47 42.82
C ARG A 128 24.20 26.60 43.75
N ASP A 129 23.43 26.27 44.77
CA ASP A 129 23.12 27.22 45.86
C ASP A 129 24.38 27.52 46.70
N GLN A 130 24.27 28.48 47.61
CA GLN A 130 25.35 28.86 48.54
C GLN A 130 25.83 27.73 49.47
N TRP A 131 25.10 26.61 49.51
CA TRP A 131 25.42 25.42 50.29
C TRP A 131 25.96 24.28 49.41
N GLY A 132 26.21 24.54 48.12
CA GLY A 132 26.78 23.61 47.16
C GLY A 132 25.80 22.60 46.57
N ARG A 133 24.49 22.71 46.82
CA ARG A 133 23.43 21.82 46.29
C ARG A 133 22.97 22.28 44.91
N THR A 134 22.76 21.33 44.00
CA THR A 134 22.21 21.58 42.67
C THR A 134 20.69 21.78 42.74
N VAL A 135 20.22 22.96 42.35
CA VAL A 135 18.79 23.30 42.30
C VAL A 135 18.40 23.80 40.91
N ASP A 136 17.14 23.63 40.54
CA ASP A 136 16.60 24.19 39.29
C ASP A 136 16.68 25.73 39.31
N GLN A 137 17.17 26.34 38.21
CA GLN A 137 17.20 27.80 38.09
C GLN A 137 15.77 28.39 38.14
N PRO A 138 15.49 29.33 39.07
CA PRO A 138 14.26 30.11 39.04
C PRO A 138 14.27 31.08 37.84
N SER A 139 13.13 31.28 37.19
CA SER A 139 13.03 32.07 35.94
C SER A 139 13.29 33.58 36.09
N TRP A 140 13.49 34.08 37.31
CA TRP A 140 13.72 35.50 37.62
C TRP A 140 15.19 35.85 37.87
N LEU A 141 16.10 34.87 37.92
CA LEU A 141 17.51 35.10 38.20
C LEU A 141 18.25 35.49 36.90
N VAL A 142 18.43 36.78 36.64
CA VAL A 142 19.28 37.28 35.54
C VAL A 142 20.64 37.61 36.14
N VAL A 143 21.66 36.82 35.80
CA VAL A 143 23.04 37.09 36.25
C VAL A 143 23.56 38.31 35.50
N VAL A 144 23.67 39.44 36.19
CA VAL A 144 24.31 40.65 35.67
C VAL A 144 25.82 40.46 35.83
N THR A 145 26.52 40.10 34.76
CA THR A 145 27.99 40.05 34.77
C THR A 145 28.53 41.46 34.56
N ALA A 146 29.13 42.06 35.59
CA ALA A 146 29.88 43.30 35.50
C ALA A 146 31.40 43.01 35.54
N SER A 147 32.13 43.78 34.74
CA SER A 147 33.53 43.63 34.30
C SER A 147 34.59 43.80 35.39
#